data_AF-O17416-F1
#
_entry.id   AF-O17416-F1
#
_cell.length_a   1.000
_cell.length_b   1.000
_cell.length_c   1.000
_cell.angle_alpha   90.00
_cell.angle_beta   90.00
_cell.angle_gamma   90.00
#
_symmetry.space_group_name_H-M   'P 1'
#
loop_
_entity.id
_entity.type
_entity.pdbx_description
1 polymer ?
#
loop_
_entity_poly.entity_id
_entity_poly.type
_entity_poly.pdbx_seq_one_letter_code
_entity_poly.pdbx_strand_id
1 'polypeptide(L)'
;WAWYRKGYGKYTPDHIRTDLCTHIVYGFAVLDYSTLTIKTHDSWADIDNKFYARVVATKEKGVKVTLAIGGWNDSAGDKYSRLVRSAAARSKLVQHVVGFLEKYGFEGLDFDW
;
A
#
# COMPACT_ATOMS: atom_id res chain seq x y z
N TRP A 1 0.07 5.65 8.76
CA TRP A 1 0.45 5.86 10.19
C TRP A 1 0.44 7.33 10.63
N ALA A 2 0.73 8.32 9.76
CA ALA A 2 0.77 9.74 10.14
C ALA A 2 -0.54 10.27 10.78
N TRP A 3 -1.66 9.58 10.55
CA TRP A 3 -2.95 9.81 11.21
C TRP A 3 -2.91 9.72 12.74
N TYR A 4 -2.02 8.90 13.31
CA TYR A 4 -1.92 8.67 14.75
C TYR A 4 -1.04 9.68 15.50
N ARG A 5 -0.51 10.69 14.79
CA ARG A 5 0.21 11.80 15.43
C ARG A 5 -0.77 12.72 16.17
N LYS A 6 -0.27 13.43 17.19
CA LYS A 6 -1.04 14.40 17.98
C LYS A 6 -0.92 15.82 17.40
N GLY A 7 -1.92 16.66 17.65
CA GLY A 7 -1.93 18.07 17.28
C GLY A 7 -1.71 18.29 15.77
N TYR A 8 -0.92 19.30 15.41
CA TYR A 8 -0.59 19.63 14.03
C TYR A 8 0.14 18.52 13.26
N GLY A 9 0.67 17.50 13.94
CA GLY A 9 1.31 16.36 13.27
C GLY A 9 0.32 15.37 12.66
N LYS A 10 -0.97 15.41 13.06
CA LYS A 10 -2.00 14.51 12.54
C LYS A 10 -2.24 14.77 11.06
N TYR A 11 -2.15 13.72 10.26
CA TYR A 11 -2.36 13.83 8.81
C TYR A 11 -3.34 12.77 8.31
N THR A 12 -4.32 13.18 7.50
CA THR A 12 -5.37 12.34 6.90
C THR A 12 -5.35 12.50 5.38
N PRO A 13 -6.04 11.62 4.62
CA PRO A 13 -6.18 11.77 3.18
C PRO A 13 -6.70 13.15 2.73
N ASP A 14 -7.52 13.82 3.54
CA ASP A 14 -8.08 15.14 3.19
C ASP A 14 -7.04 16.26 3.17
N HIS A 15 -5.87 16.03 3.76
CA HIS A 15 -4.78 17.00 3.79
C HIS A 15 -3.88 16.91 2.55
N ILE A 16 -4.10 15.92 1.67
CA ILE A 16 -3.30 15.72 0.47
C ILE A 16 -3.54 16.87 -0.51
N ARG A 17 -2.43 17.53 -0.88
CA ARG A 17 -2.40 18.58 -1.89
C ARG A 17 -2.02 18.01 -3.25
N THR A 18 -3.03 17.65 -4.04
CA THR A 18 -2.85 17.02 -5.36
C THR A 18 -2.25 17.95 -6.41
N ASP A 19 -2.32 19.26 -6.21
CA ASP A 19 -1.67 20.28 -7.04
C ASP A 19 -0.14 20.26 -6.96
N LEU A 20 0.43 19.58 -5.96
CA LEU A 20 1.87 19.47 -5.73
C LEU A 20 2.47 18.14 -6.20
N CYS A 21 1.66 17.21 -6.71
CA CYS A 21 2.11 15.87 -7.03
C CYS A 21 1.63 15.43 -8.41
N THR A 22 2.41 14.60 -9.09
CA THR A 22 1.93 13.85 -10.28
C THR A 22 1.57 12.41 -9.91
N HIS A 23 2.23 11.86 -8.89
CA HIS A 23 2.02 10.51 -8.36
C HIS A 23 1.92 10.57 -6.85
N ILE A 24 1.03 9.77 -6.28
CA ILE A 24 0.88 9.51 -4.85
C ILE A 24 1.08 8.02 -4.64
N VAL A 25 2.01 7.66 -3.75
CA VAL A 25 2.26 6.28 -3.36
C VAL A 25 1.73 6.07 -1.94
N TYR A 26 0.75 5.18 -1.76
CA TYR A 26 0.23 4.86 -0.44
C TYR A 26 1.15 3.87 0.29
N GLY A 27 1.75 4.31 1.39
CA GLY A 27 2.58 3.48 2.26
C GLY A 27 1.83 3.03 3.53
N PHE A 28 1.70 1.74 3.84
CA PHE A 28 2.14 0.56 3.08
C PHE A 28 1.11 -0.56 3.21
N ALA A 29 1.02 -1.42 2.19
CA ALA A 29 0.63 -2.81 2.35
C ALA A 29 1.85 -3.66 2.73
N VAL A 30 1.62 -4.88 3.21
CA VAL A 30 2.69 -5.75 3.72
C VAL A 30 2.61 -7.15 3.16
N LEU A 31 3.74 -7.86 3.20
CA LEU A 31 3.80 -9.27 2.79
C LEU A 31 3.41 -10.16 3.99
N ASP A 32 2.41 -11.01 3.83
CA ASP A 32 2.10 -12.01 4.84
C ASP A 32 3.24 -13.01 4.98
N TYR A 33 3.68 -13.25 6.22
CA TYR A 33 4.86 -14.09 6.48
C TYR A 33 4.66 -15.56 6.09
N SER A 34 3.44 -16.07 6.24
CA SER A 34 3.10 -17.48 6.04
C SER A 34 2.69 -17.74 4.60
N THR A 35 1.79 -16.92 4.05
CA THR A 35 1.24 -17.16 2.71
C THR A 35 2.08 -16.56 1.59
N LEU A 36 2.99 -15.63 1.92
CA LEU A 36 3.79 -14.82 0.99
C LEU A 36 2.92 -14.08 -0.04
N THR A 37 1.77 -13.57 0.41
CA THR A 37 0.85 -12.74 -0.38
C THR A 37 0.70 -11.37 0.25
N ILE A 38 0.35 -10.37 -0.56
CA ILE A 38 0.03 -9.02 -0.07
C ILE A 38 -1.15 -9.04 0.91
N LYS A 39 -1.09 -8.20 1.93
CA LYS A 39 -2.20 -7.91 2.83
C LYS A 39 -2.16 -6.45 3.31
N THR A 40 -3.30 -5.97 3.77
CA THR A 40 -3.44 -4.68 4.45
C THR A 40 -2.59 -4.66 5.73
N HIS A 41 -1.91 -3.54 6.00
CA HIS A 41 -1.12 -3.38 7.22
C HIS A 41 -1.99 -2.97 8.42
N ASP A 42 -2.83 -1.96 8.23
CA ASP A 42 -3.67 -1.39 9.29
C ASP A 42 -5.13 -1.34 8.83
N SER A 43 -5.88 -2.42 9.07
CA SER A 43 -7.26 -2.53 8.62
C SER A 43 -8.17 -1.45 9.19
N TRP A 44 -7.87 -0.95 10.38
CA TRP A 44 -8.65 0.12 10.99
C TRP A 44 -8.57 1.42 10.18
N ALA A 45 -7.37 1.83 9.79
CA ALA A 45 -7.19 3.00 8.93
C ALA A 45 -7.61 2.71 7.48
N ASP A 46 -7.03 1.66 6.90
CA ASP A 46 -7.07 1.37 5.47
C ASP A 46 -8.48 1.00 4.99
N ILE A 47 -9.20 0.21 5.79
CA ILE A 47 -10.52 -0.36 5.46
C ILE A 47 -11.63 0.32 6.24
N ASP A 48 -11.63 0.24 7.57
CA ASP A 48 -12.77 0.69 8.39
C ASP A 48 -12.94 2.22 8.31
N ASN A 49 -11.84 2.96 8.22
CA ASN A 49 -11.82 4.41 8.00
C ASN A 49 -11.54 4.82 6.54
N LYS A 50 -11.61 3.84 5.63
CA LYS A 50 -11.60 4.02 4.17
C LYS A 50 -10.39 4.77 3.62
N PHE A 51 -9.21 4.68 4.24
CA PHE A 51 -8.05 5.43 3.76
C PHE A 51 -7.64 5.04 2.33
N TYR A 52 -7.69 3.75 1.96
CA TYR A 52 -7.41 3.35 0.58
C TYR A 52 -8.35 4.04 -0.40
N ALA A 53 -9.66 3.93 -0.19
CA ALA A 53 -10.65 4.55 -1.06
C ALA A 53 -10.50 6.07 -1.15
N ARG A 54 -10.22 6.74 -0.02
CA ARG A 54 -10.08 8.20 0.03
C ARG A 54 -8.82 8.71 -0.67
N VAL A 55 -7.70 8.00 -0.56
CA VAL A 55 -6.48 8.37 -1.31
C VAL A 55 -6.64 8.04 -2.78
N VAL A 56 -7.23 6.89 -3.13
CA VAL A 56 -7.50 6.51 -4.53
C VAL A 56 -8.46 7.47 -5.23
N ALA A 57 -9.43 8.07 -4.52
CA ALA A 57 -10.32 9.08 -5.08
C ALA A 57 -9.58 10.33 -5.59
N THR A 58 -8.35 10.60 -5.12
CA THR A 58 -7.55 11.74 -5.59
C THR A 58 -7.17 11.64 -7.07
N LYS A 59 -7.26 10.45 -7.68
CA LYS A 59 -7.09 10.26 -9.14
C LYS A 59 -8.00 11.14 -9.98
N GLU A 60 -9.19 11.46 -9.49
CA GLU A 60 -10.13 12.37 -10.16
C GLU A 60 -9.55 13.79 -10.33
N LYS A 61 -8.48 14.13 -9.60
CA LYS A 61 -7.73 15.38 -9.72
C LYS A 61 -6.54 15.29 -10.68
N GLY A 62 -6.37 14.18 -11.41
CA GLY A 62 -5.36 14.00 -12.44
C GLY A 62 -4.02 13.44 -11.97
N VAL A 63 -3.90 13.05 -10.69
CA VAL A 63 -2.71 12.39 -10.16
C VAL A 63 -2.82 10.87 -10.27
N LYS A 64 -1.69 10.18 -10.41
CA LYS A 64 -1.64 8.72 -10.37
C LYS A 64 -1.53 8.21 -8.94
N VAL A 65 -2.27 7.16 -8.59
CA VAL A 65 -2.26 6.63 -7.22
C VAL A 65 -1.85 5.16 -7.20
N THR A 66 -0.70 4.86 -6.60
CA THR A 66 -0.14 3.51 -6.46
C THR A 66 -0.10 3.07 -4.99
N LEU A 67 0.06 1.77 -4.76
CA LEU A 67 0.22 1.18 -3.43
C LEU A 67 1.63 0.63 -3.29
N ALA A 68 2.34 1.01 -2.22
CA ALA A 68 3.62 0.42 -1.87
C ALA A 68 3.43 -0.86 -1.03
N ILE A 69 4.17 -1.91 -1.36
CA ILE A 69 4.34 -3.10 -0.52
C ILE A 69 5.75 -3.12 0.07
N GLY A 70 5.85 -3.30 1.39
CA GLY A 70 7.13 -3.37 2.10
C GLY A 70 7.35 -2.26 3.11
N GLY A 71 8.41 -1.50 2.92
CA GLY A 71 8.96 -0.54 3.88
C GLY A 71 9.84 -1.21 4.93
N TRP A 72 10.70 -0.40 5.55
CA TRP A 72 11.74 -0.84 6.49
C TRP A 72 11.30 -1.92 7.50
N ASN A 73 10.18 -1.69 8.20
CA ASN A 73 9.69 -2.61 9.24
C ASN A 73 9.25 -3.96 8.65
N ASP A 74 8.67 -3.95 7.45
CA ASP A 74 8.19 -5.16 6.80
C ASP A 74 9.35 -5.96 6.19
N SER A 75 10.44 -5.28 5.82
CA SER A 75 11.67 -5.85 5.25
C SER A 75 12.62 -6.48 6.27
N ALA A 76 12.37 -6.37 7.58
CA ALA A 76 13.32 -6.80 8.62
C ALA A 76 13.62 -8.31 8.64
N GLY A 77 12.75 -9.14 8.06
CA GLY A 77 12.84 -10.61 8.09
C GLY A 77 13.18 -11.23 6.73
N ASP A 78 13.04 -12.56 6.65
CA ASP A 78 13.42 -13.33 5.46
C ASP A 78 12.31 -13.46 4.40
N LYS A 79 11.10 -12.98 4.68
CA LYS A 79 9.89 -13.30 3.89
C LYS A 79 9.98 -12.85 2.43
N TYR A 80 10.55 -11.68 2.17
CA TYR A 80 10.77 -11.21 0.80
C TYR A 80 11.85 -12.03 0.10
N SER A 81 12.92 -12.40 0.80
CA SER A 81 13.94 -13.32 0.29
C SER A 81 13.37 -14.72 -0.02
N ARG A 82 12.49 -15.27 0.84
CA ARG A 82 11.79 -16.54 0.58
C ARG A 82 10.85 -16.44 -0.62
N LEU A 83 10.12 -15.33 -0.72
CA LEU A 83 9.24 -15.04 -1.85
C LEU A 83 10.02 -15.04 -3.17
N VAL A 84 11.09 -14.25 -3.29
CA VAL A 84 11.79 -14.13 -4.58
C VAL A 84 12.57 -15.38 -4.97
N ARG A 85 12.94 -16.24 -4.01
CA ARG A 85 13.62 -17.53 -4.29
C ARG A 85 12.69 -18.61 -4.84
N SER A 86 11.36 -18.47 -4.72
CA SER A 86 10.40 -19.49 -5.17
C SER A 86 9.55 -18.99 -6.34
N ALA A 87 9.66 -19.64 -7.51
CA ALA A 87 8.86 -19.30 -8.68
C ALA A 87 7.35 -19.43 -8.41
N ALA A 88 6.95 -20.46 -7.66
CA ALA A 88 5.55 -20.66 -7.25
C ALA A 88 5.06 -19.53 -6.34
N ALA A 89 5.87 -19.08 -5.37
CA ALA A 89 5.51 -17.97 -4.50
C ALA A 89 5.41 -16.65 -5.27
N ARG A 90 6.36 -16.37 -6.19
CA ARG A 90 6.30 -15.18 -7.05
C ARG A 90 5.03 -15.17 -7.91
N SER A 91 4.70 -16.29 -8.56
CA SER A 91 3.49 -16.40 -9.39
C SER A 91 2.23 -16.14 -8.56
N LYS A 92 2.14 -16.75 -7.38
CA LYS A 92 1.02 -16.54 -6.45
C LYS A 92 0.91 -15.09 -5.99
N LEU A 93 2.03 -14.45 -5.62
CA LEU A 93 2.02 -13.05 -5.21
C LEU A 93 1.54 -12.15 -6.33
N VAL A 94 2.03 -12.32 -7.57
CA VAL A 94 1.64 -11.49 -8.71
C VAL A 94 0.12 -11.53 -8.92
N GLN A 95 -0.48 -12.72 -8.91
CA GLN A 95 -1.93 -12.88 -9.04
C GLN A 95 -2.69 -12.18 -7.89
N HIS A 96 -2.22 -12.35 -6.65
CA HIS A 96 -2.83 -11.70 -5.50
C HIS A 96 -2.70 -10.18 -5.52
N VAL A 97 -1.55 -9.65 -5.96
CA VAL A 97 -1.31 -8.21 -6.04
C VAL A 97 -2.22 -7.58 -7.08
N VAL A 98 -2.32 -8.14 -8.27
CA VAL A 98 -3.23 -7.62 -9.31
C VAL A 98 -4.65 -7.53 -8.78
N GLY A 99 -5.17 -8.61 -8.20
CA GLY A 99 -6.52 -8.61 -7.61
C GLY A 99 -6.67 -7.63 -6.44
N PHE A 100 -5.63 -7.43 -5.63
CA PHE A 100 -5.65 -6.47 -4.51
C PHE A 100 -5.70 -5.02 -5.02
N LEU A 101 -4.88 -4.67 -6.02
CA LEU A 101 -4.85 -3.34 -6.61
C LEU A 101 -6.19 -3.02 -7.29
N GLU A 102 -6.71 -3.95 -8.08
CA GLU A 102 -8.03 -3.81 -8.73
C GLU A 102 -9.15 -3.64 -7.71
N LYS A 103 -9.16 -4.46 -6.65
CA LYS A 103 -10.16 -4.40 -5.58
C LYS A 103 -10.24 -3.02 -4.91
N TYR A 104 -9.10 -2.37 -4.68
CA TYR A 104 -9.06 -1.06 -4.00
C TYR A 104 -8.87 0.11 -4.97
N GLY A 105 -8.76 -0.15 -6.27
CA GLY A 105 -8.67 0.86 -7.32
C GLY A 105 -7.31 1.54 -7.46
N PHE A 106 -6.21 0.93 -6.99
CA PHE A 106 -4.87 1.46 -7.22
C PHE A 106 -4.45 1.28 -8.69
N GLU A 107 -3.71 2.24 -9.25
CA GLU A 107 -3.26 2.23 -10.66
C GLU A 107 -1.90 1.55 -10.85
N GLY A 108 -1.27 1.09 -9.78
CA GLY A 108 0.02 0.42 -9.85
C GLY A 108 0.54 -0.02 -8.49
N LEU A 109 1.62 -0.78 -8.55
CA LEU A 109 2.40 -1.23 -7.40
C LEU A 109 3.71 -0.45 -7.33
N ASP A 110 4.08 -0.06 -6.13
CA ASP A 110 5.44 0.32 -5.77
C ASP A 110 6.04 -0.79 -4.88
N PHE A 111 7.28 -1.22 -5.16
CA PHE A 111 7.90 -2.36 -4.47
C PHE A 111 9.09 -1.88 -3.64
N ASP A 112 8.91 -1.82 -2.32
CA ASP A 112 9.83 -1.22 -1.36
C ASP A 112 10.38 -2.28 -0.38
N TRP A 113 11.11 -3.28 -0.93
CA TRP A 113 11.81 -4.30 -0.14
C TRP A 113 13.22 -3.83 0.21
#